data_AF-A0A1H0S9L6-F1
#
_entry.id   AF-A0A1H0S9L6-F1
#
_cell.length_a   1.000
_cell.length_b   1.000
_cell.length_c   1.000
_cell.angle_alpha   90.00
_cell.angle_beta   90.00
_cell.angle_gamma   90.00
#
_symmetry.space_group_name_H-M   'P 1'
#
loop_
_entity.id
_entity.type
_entity.pdbx_description
1 polymer ?
#
loop_
_entity_poly.entity_id
_entity_poly.type
_entity_poly.pdbx_seq_one_letter_code
_entity_poly.pdbx_strand_id
1 'polypeptide(L)'
;MDQSVFERDPSDPAHKDVNPFLKLALELGPLMVFFFANSRGEWLVEHLPFLANIGGPIFIATALFMVATAVALGASWLLLRTLPIMPLVSGIVVFVFGALTLWLHNETFIKIKPTIINTLFGVILLGGLFFGKSLLGYVFDSAFRLNAEGWRKLTLRWGIFFLFLAVLNEVIWRSFSTDFWVAFKVWGTMPLTLIFTFAQMPLVMKYSLDHPAAEKAGNNGK
;
A
#
# COMPACT_ATOMS: atom_id res chain seq x y z
N MET A 1 30.52 4.16 -2.53
CA MET A 1 29.57 4.81 -3.46
C MET A 1 28.27 4.06 -3.34
N ASP A 2 27.39 4.50 -2.43
CA ASP A 2 26.14 3.81 -2.12
C ASP A 2 24.98 4.66 -2.66
N GLN A 3 24.45 4.29 -3.82
CA GLN A 3 23.36 5.01 -4.49
C GLN A 3 22.02 4.49 -3.95
N SER A 4 21.54 5.10 -2.86
CA SER A 4 20.23 4.77 -2.31
C SER A 4 19.13 5.23 -3.27
N VAL A 5 18.33 4.29 -3.76
CA VAL A 5 17.16 4.49 -4.66
C VAL A 5 16.04 5.34 -4.01
N PHE A 6 16.16 5.63 -2.73
CA PHE A 6 15.13 6.31 -1.94
C PHE A 6 15.55 7.71 -1.52
N GLU A 7 14.56 8.56 -1.30
CA GLU A 7 14.74 9.91 -0.74
C GLU A 7 15.55 9.81 0.57
N ARG A 8 16.63 10.58 0.63
CA ARG A 8 17.56 10.66 1.77
C ARG A 8 16.89 11.44 2.90
N ASP A 9 17.35 11.21 4.13
CA ASP A 9 16.82 11.88 5.31
C ASP A 9 16.84 13.41 5.13
N PRO A 10 15.82 14.17 5.56
CA PRO A 10 15.79 15.64 5.46
C PRO A 10 17.00 16.35 6.10
N SER A 11 17.71 15.64 6.98
CA SER A 11 18.89 16.11 7.71
C SER A 11 20.21 15.86 6.95
N ASP A 12 20.18 15.21 5.78
CA ASP A 12 21.37 14.86 5.00
C ASP A 12 21.86 16.06 4.16
N PRO A 13 23.13 16.48 4.28
CA PRO A 13 23.68 17.61 3.51
C PRO A 13 23.71 17.39 1.98
N ALA A 14 23.47 16.16 1.50
CA ALA A 14 23.32 15.84 0.08
C ALA A 14 21.84 15.80 -0.39
N HIS A 15 20.90 16.28 0.43
CA HIS A 15 19.49 16.44 0.06
C HIS A 15 19.36 17.50 -1.04
N LYS A 16 18.92 17.11 -2.23
CA LYS A 16 18.62 18.06 -3.31
C LYS A 16 17.36 18.83 -2.95
N ASP A 17 17.44 20.16 -2.91
CA ASP A 17 16.29 21.03 -2.79
C ASP A 17 15.37 20.88 -4.00
N VAL A 18 14.34 20.05 -3.84
CA VAL A 18 13.28 19.94 -4.82
C VAL A 18 12.42 21.19 -4.74
N ASN A 19 12.09 21.80 -5.86
CA ASN A 19 11.16 22.93 -5.87
C ASN A 19 9.83 22.50 -5.21
N PRO A 20 9.40 23.13 -4.10
CA PRO A 20 8.19 22.74 -3.36
C PRO A 20 6.95 22.68 -4.26
N PHE A 21 6.87 23.55 -5.26
CA PHE A 21 5.78 23.55 -6.24
C PHE A 21 5.80 22.32 -7.16
N LEU A 22 6.97 21.79 -7.49
CA LEU A 22 7.09 20.56 -8.28
C LEU A 22 6.63 19.34 -7.48
N LYS A 23 7.00 19.28 -6.20
CA LYS A 23 6.55 18.20 -5.29
C LYS A 23 5.03 18.26 -5.10
N LEU A 24 4.49 19.46 -4.88
CA LEU A 24 3.05 19.69 -4.78
C LEU A 24 2.31 19.32 -6.07
N ALA A 25 2.84 19.68 -7.24
CA ALA A 25 2.25 19.33 -8.53
C ALA A 25 2.25 17.82 -8.79
N LEU A 26 3.30 17.10 -8.36
CA LEU A 26 3.38 15.64 -8.47
C LEU A 26 2.40 14.93 -7.53
N GLU A 27 2.15 15.48 -6.34
CA GLU A 27 1.21 14.92 -5.36
C GLU A 27 -0.25 15.24 -5.67
N LEU A 28 -0.55 16.49 -6.06
CA LEU A 28 -1.91 16.95 -6.38
C LEU A 28 -2.32 16.70 -7.85
N GLY A 29 -1.35 16.56 -8.76
CA GLY A 29 -1.61 16.37 -10.19
C GLY A 29 -2.53 15.20 -10.50
N PRO A 30 -2.27 13.99 -9.97
CA PRO A 30 -3.16 12.86 -10.14
C PRO A 30 -4.57 13.15 -9.59
N LEU A 31 -4.67 13.74 -8.41
CA LEU A 31 -5.95 14.08 -7.79
C LEU A 31 -6.77 15.07 -8.65
N MET A 32 -6.11 16.07 -9.21
CA MET A 32 -6.72 17.03 -10.14
C MET A 32 -7.26 16.36 -11.39
N VAL A 33 -6.50 15.42 -11.97
CA VAL A 33 -6.94 14.63 -13.13
C VAL A 33 -8.18 13.80 -12.78
N PHE A 34 -8.22 13.18 -11.60
CA PHE A 34 -9.38 12.42 -11.13
C PHE A 34 -10.64 13.30 -11.06
N PHE A 35 -10.57 14.44 -10.36
CA PHE A 35 -11.73 15.32 -10.19
C PHE A 35 -12.20 15.92 -11.52
N PHE A 36 -11.27 16.29 -12.39
CA PHE A 36 -11.60 16.77 -13.74
C PHE A 36 -12.32 15.69 -14.55
N ALA A 37 -11.76 14.48 -14.60
CA ALA A 37 -12.35 13.39 -15.36
C ALA A 37 -13.70 12.92 -14.80
N ASN A 38 -13.90 12.95 -13.48
CA ASN A 38 -15.17 12.58 -12.85
C ASN A 38 -16.27 13.62 -13.13
N SER A 39 -15.92 14.91 -13.09
CA SER A 39 -16.88 16.00 -13.33
C SER A 39 -17.19 16.23 -14.80
N ARG A 40 -16.25 15.94 -15.70
CA ARG A 40 -16.37 16.13 -17.16
C ARG A 40 -16.43 14.80 -17.93
N GLY A 41 -16.81 13.70 -17.28
CA GLY A 41 -16.76 12.37 -17.88
C GLY A 41 -17.51 12.26 -19.20
N GLU A 42 -18.70 12.85 -19.31
CA GLU A 42 -19.49 12.86 -20.54
C GLU A 42 -18.79 13.61 -21.68
N TRP A 43 -18.25 14.79 -21.39
CA TRP A 43 -17.45 15.58 -22.35
C TRP A 43 -16.20 14.82 -22.82
N LEU A 44 -15.54 14.08 -21.93
CA LEU A 44 -14.39 13.25 -22.28
C LEU A 44 -14.79 12.08 -23.20
N VAL A 45 -15.95 11.47 -22.97
CA VAL A 45 -16.45 10.39 -23.82
C VAL A 45 -16.82 10.89 -25.22
N GLU A 46 -17.38 12.10 -25.32
CA GLU A 46 -17.68 12.74 -26.61
C GLU A 46 -16.41 13.01 -27.44
N HIS A 47 -15.33 13.46 -26.79
CA HIS A 47 -14.07 13.78 -27.49
C HIS A 47 -13.16 12.56 -27.70
N LEU A 48 -13.24 11.57 -26.80
CA LEU A 48 -12.44 10.35 -26.81
C LEU A 48 -13.37 9.14 -26.67
N PRO A 49 -14.02 8.71 -27.77
CA PRO A 49 -15.06 7.67 -27.74
C PRO A 49 -14.55 6.31 -27.25
N PHE A 50 -13.24 6.06 -27.27
CA PHE A 50 -12.67 4.83 -26.70
C PHE A 50 -12.85 4.75 -25.17
N LEU A 51 -12.98 5.88 -24.48
CA LEU A 51 -13.21 5.93 -23.02
C LEU A 51 -14.60 5.40 -22.65
N ALA A 52 -15.58 5.43 -23.57
CA ALA A 52 -16.90 4.86 -23.35
C ALA A 52 -16.83 3.35 -22.99
N ASN A 53 -15.84 2.64 -23.53
CA ASN A 53 -15.65 1.21 -23.28
C ASN A 53 -15.19 0.91 -21.84
N ILE A 54 -14.71 1.92 -21.11
CA ILE A 54 -14.26 1.79 -19.71
C ILE A 54 -15.46 1.82 -18.75
N GLY A 55 -16.59 2.40 -19.17
CA GLY A 55 -17.82 2.49 -18.38
C GLY A 55 -18.19 3.93 -18.02
N GLY A 56 -18.88 4.10 -16.89
CA GLY A 56 -19.36 5.42 -16.45
C GLY A 56 -18.24 6.42 -16.08
N PRO A 57 -18.60 7.70 -15.86
CA PRO A 57 -17.66 8.80 -15.56
C PRO A 57 -16.64 8.48 -14.45
N ILE A 58 -17.08 7.79 -13.40
CA ILE A 58 -16.22 7.44 -12.27
C ILE A 58 -15.18 6.37 -12.61
N PHE A 59 -15.49 5.44 -13.53
CA PHE A 59 -14.54 4.45 -14.02
C PHE A 59 -13.49 5.12 -14.89
N ILE A 60 -13.92 6.00 -15.80
CA ILE A 60 -13.02 6.82 -16.64
C ILE A 60 -12.09 7.67 -15.76
N ALA A 61 -12.63 8.32 -14.74
CA ALA A 61 -11.86 9.10 -13.79
C ALA A 61 -10.81 8.27 -13.05
N THR A 62 -11.18 7.07 -12.63
CA THR A 62 -10.29 6.13 -11.94
C THR A 62 -9.17 5.66 -12.87
N ALA A 63 -9.46 5.34 -14.13
CA ALA A 63 -8.45 4.94 -15.11
C ALA A 63 -7.45 6.08 -15.39
N LEU A 64 -7.95 7.29 -15.62
CA LEU A 64 -7.11 8.47 -15.85
C LEU A 64 -6.27 8.83 -14.62
N PHE A 65 -6.83 8.68 -13.42
CA PHE A 65 -6.12 8.87 -12.17
C PHE A 65 -4.96 7.88 -12.00
N MET A 66 -5.18 6.60 -12.31
CA MET A 66 -4.11 5.59 -12.29
C MET A 66 -2.99 5.95 -13.27
N VAL A 67 -3.34 6.29 -14.51
CA VAL A 67 -2.35 6.70 -15.53
C VAL A 67 -1.57 7.94 -15.08
N ALA A 68 -2.26 8.97 -14.58
CA ALA A 68 -1.63 10.18 -14.07
C ALA A 68 -0.71 9.89 -12.88
N THR A 69 -1.11 8.98 -11.98
CA THR A 69 -0.28 8.54 -10.85
C THR A 69 0.98 7.81 -11.33
N ALA A 70 0.89 6.92 -12.32
CA ALA A 70 2.07 6.27 -12.89
C ALA A 70 3.00 7.27 -13.58
N VAL A 71 2.45 8.23 -14.33
CA VAL A 71 3.25 9.28 -14.97
C VAL A 71 3.92 10.16 -13.92
N ALA A 72 3.21 10.55 -12.85
CA ALA A 72 3.78 11.33 -11.75
C ALA A 72 4.90 10.57 -11.03
N LEU A 73 4.72 9.28 -10.74
CA LEU A 73 5.77 8.44 -10.14
C LEU A 73 6.97 8.24 -11.09
N GLY A 74 6.71 8.01 -12.39
CA GLY A 74 7.75 7.83 -13.40
C GLY A 74 8.54 9.12 -13.67
N ALA A 75 7.86 10.26 -13.75
CA ALA A 75 8.48 11.58 -13.84
C ALA A 75 9.26 11.92 -12.58
N SER A 76 8.72 11.61 -11.40
CA SER A 76 9.43 11.75 -10.13
C SER A 76 10.72 10.93 -10.14
N TRP A 77 10.67 9.67 -10.58
CA TRP A 77 11.87 8.84 -10.71
C TRP A 77 12.89 9.41 -11.71
N LEU A 78 12.44 9.91 -12.87
CA LEU A 78 13.33 10.44 -13.91
C LEU A 78 13.98 11.78 -13.52
N LEU A 79 13.21 12.70 -12.92
CA LEU A 79 13.68 14.03 -12.54
C LEU A 79 14.42 14.04 -11.20
N LEU A 80 13.93 13.31 -10.20
CA LEU A 80 14.44 13.36 -8.84
C LEU A 80 15.45 12.25 -8.56
N ARG A 81 15.44 11.16 -9.34
CA ARG A 81 16.22 9.92 -9.08
C ARG A 81 16.04 9.34 -7.68
N THR A 82 15.06 9.82 -6.95
CA THR A 82 14.65 9.37 -5.61
C THR A 82 13.17 9.14 -5.64
N LEU A 83 12.71 7.98 -5.20
CA LEU A 83 11.29 7.71 -5.04
C LEU A 83 10.82 8.16 -3.64
N PRO A 84 9.91 9.14 -3.55
CA PRO A 84 9.28 9.50 -2.30
C PRO A 84 8.41 8.34 -1.83
N ILE A 85 8.70 7.79 -0.65
CA ILE A 85 8.05 6.55 -0.16
C ILE A 85 6.54 6.74 0.01
N MET A 86 6.11 7.89 0.51
CA MET A 86 4.70 8.20 0.73
C MET A 86 3.90 8.19 -0.60
N PRO A 87 4.27 8.98 -1.63
CA PRO A 87 3.69 8.89 -2.97
C PRO A 87 3.75 7.49 -3.60
N LEU A 88 4.84 6.74 -3.39
CA LEU A 88 4.95 5.38 -3.92
C LEU A 88 3.90 4.44 -3.29
N VAL A 89 3.76 4.48 -1.96
CA VAL A 89 2.75 3.69 -1.23
C VAL A 89 1.34 4.12 -1.64
N SER A 90 1.05 5.42 -1.68
CA SER A 90 -0.23 5.93 -2.14
C SER A 90 -0.52 5.51 -3.58
N GLY A 91 0.46 5.60 -4.48
CA GLY A 91 0.29 5.21 -5.86
C GLY A 91 0.02 3.72 -6.02
N ILE A 92 0.70 2.87 -5.26
CA ILE A 92 0.39 1.44 -5.16
C ILE A 92 -1.08 1.23 -4.75
N VAL A 93 -1.54 1.90 -3.70
CA VAL A 93 -2.92 1.79 -3.22
C VAL A 93 -3.90 2.23 -4.31
N VAL A 94 -3.63 3.35 -4.98
CA VAL A 94 -4.44 3.85 -6.10
C VAL A 94 -4.48 2.84 -7.25
N PHE A 95 -3.35 2.24 -7.61
CA PHE A 95 -3.31 1.22 -8.64
C PHE A 95 -4.09 -0.03 -8.24
N VAL A 96 -4.03 -0.45 -6.98
CA VAL A 96 -4.77 -1.61 -6.47
C VAL A 96 -6.26 -1.37 -6.48
N PHE A 97 -6.72 -0.30 -5.81
CA PHE A 97 -8.14 0.02 -5.72
C PHE A 97 -8.72 0.44 -7.07
N GLY A 98 -7.94 1.16 -7.87
CA GLY A 98 -8.33 1.57 -9.21
C GLY A 98 -8.46 0.39 -10.17
N ALA A 99 -7.47 -0.52 -10.20
CA ALA A 99 -7.57 -1.75 -10.97
C ALA A 99 -8.77 -2.58 -10.51
N LEU A 100 -8.99 -2.68 -9.19
CA LEU A 100 -10.16 -3.38 -8.64
C LEU A 100 -11.49 -2.79 -9.12
N THR A 101 -11.56 -1.47 -9.25
CA THR A 101 -12.76 -0.73 -9.63
C THR A 101 -13.05 -0.91 -11.12
N LEU A 102 -12.02 -0.81 -11.96
CA LEU A 102 -12.14 -0.98 -13.42
C LEU A 102 -12.44 -2.42 -13.84
N TRP A 103 -11.96 -3.39 -13.07
CA TRP A 103 -11.95 -4.80 -13.47
C TRP A 103 -13.21 -5.58 -13.04
N LEU A 104 -14.22 -4.89 -12.49
CA LEU A 104 -15.33 -5.52 -11.78
C LEU A 104 -16.55 -5.81 -12.68
N HIS A 105 -16.53 -6.90 -13.46
CA HIS A 105 -17.66 -7.25 -14.35
C HIS A 105 -18.06 -8.76 -14.39
N ASN A 106 -17.58 -9.65 -13.51
CA ASN A 106 -17.97 -11.09 -13.54
C ASN A 106 -17.75 -11.84 -12.19
N GLU A 107 -18.46 -12.94 -11.92
CA GLU A 107 -18.41 -13.73 -10.66
C GLU A 107 -17.03 -14.31 -10.32
N THR A 108 -16.26 -14.76 -11.32
CA THR A 108 -14.88 -15.26 -11.10
C THR A 108 -13.99 -14.19 -10.47
N PHE A 109 -14.31 -12.92 -10.70
CA PHE A 109 -13.55 -11.78 -10.21
C PHE A 109 -13.79 -11.52 -8.73
N ILE A 110 -14.96 -11.91 -8.20
CA ILE A 110 -15.27 -11.80 -6.77
C ILE A 110 -14.35 -12.74 -5.97
N LYS A 111 -14.01 -13.90 -6.54
CA LYS A 111 -13.16 -14.94 -5.92
C LYS A 111 -11.67 -14.66 -6.01
N ILE A 112 -11.19 -14.10 -7.13
CA ILE A 112 -9.76 -13.78 -7.33
C ILE A 112 -9.34 -12.46 -6.66
N LYS A 113 -10.30 -11.56 -6.38
CA LYS A 113 -10.08 -10.25 -5.75
C LYS A 113 -9.19 -10.34 -4.49
N PRO A 114 -9.46 -11.23 -3.51
CA PRO A 114 -8.59 -11.39 -2.34
C PRO A 114 -7.19 -11.90 -2.70
N THR A 115 -7.05 -12.82 -3.67
CA THR A 115 -5.73 -13.31 -4.12
C THR A 115 -4.88 -12.17 -4.65
N ILE A 116 -5.42 -11.34 -5.54
CA ILE A 116 -4.67 -10.24 -6.16
C ILE A 116 -4.22 -9.24 -5.10
N ILE A 117 -5.13 -8.83 -4.22
CA ILE A 117 -4.84 -7.87 -3.15
C ILE A 117 -3.75 -8.42 -2.22
N ASN A 118 -3.94 -9.65 -1.72
CA ASN A 118 -3.01 -10.27 -0.78
C ASN A 118 -1.64 -10.53 -1.42
N THR A 119 -1.58 -11.03 -2.66
CA THR A 119 -0.32 -11.23 -3.38
C THR A 119 0.42 -9.91 -3.53
N LEU A 120 -0.29 -8.86 -3.92
CA LEU A 120 0.31 -7.55 -4.16
C LEU A 120 0.80 -6.91 -2.86
N PHE A 121 0.01 -6.91 -1.79
CA PHE A 121 0.48 -6.44 -0.47
C PHE A 121 1.70 -7.25 0.01
N GLY A 122 1.68 -8.57 -0.15
CA GLY A 122 2.79 -9.44 0.20
C GLY A 122 4.06 -9.10 -0.58
N VAL A 123 3.98 -9.03 -1.92
CA VAL A 123 5.10 -8.69 -2.80
C VAL A 123 5.65 -7.30 -2.49
N ILE A 124 4.79 -6.32 -2.22
CA ILE A 124 5.22 -4.94 -1.97
C ILE A 124 5.89 -4.80 -0.61
N LEU A 125 5.33 -5.41 0.44
CA LEU A 125 5.96 -5.42 1.76
C LEU A 125 7.32 -6.13 1.72
N LEU A 126 7.40 -7.28 1.07
CA LEU A 126 8.65 -8.04 0.93
C LEU A 126 9.65 -7.35 -0.01
N GLY A 127 9.17 -6.72 -1.08
CA GLY A 127 9.98 -5.92 -2.00
C GLY A 127 10.56 -4.70 -1.31
N GLY A 128 9.75 -3.94 -0.56
CA GLY A 128 10.23 -2.83 0.27
C GLY A 128 11.28 -3.29 1.28
N LEU A 129 11.06 -4.46 1.89
CA LEU A 129 12.02 -5.07 2.80
C LEU A 129 13.36 -5.43 2.13
N PHE A 130 13.31 -5.94 0.90
CA PHE A 130 14.50 -6.24 0.09
C PHE A 130 15.34 -5.00 -0.16
N PHE A 131 14.69 -3.85 -0.31
CA PHE A 131 15.32 -2.54 -0.41
C PHE A 131 15.75 -1.94 0.94
N GLY A 132 15.63 -2.69 2.04
CA GLY A 132 15.99 -2.24 3.39
C GLY A 132 14.98 -1.30 4.04
N LYS A 133 13.81 -1.10 3.43
CA LYS A 133 12.78 -0.17 3.92
C LYS A 133 11.53 -0.91 4.40
N SER A 134 11.26 -0.82 5.69
CA SER A 134 10.07 -1.42 6.30
C SER A 134 8.84 -0.57 6.01
N LEU A 135 8.14 -0.85 4.91
CA LEU A 135 6.91 -0.13 4.52
C LEU A 135 5.84 -0.16 5.60
N LEU A 136 5.73 -1.27 6.34
CA LEU A 136 4.82 -1.38 7.48
C LEU A 136 5.18 -0.39 8.59
N GLY A 137 6.47 -0.11 8.77
CA GLY A 137 6.95 0.93 9.67
C GLY A 137 6.41 2.29 9.30
N TYR A 138 6.48 2.70 8.04
CA TYR A 138 5.96 3.99 7.61
C TYR A 138 4.43 4.13 7.77
N VAL A 139 3.68 3.05 7.54
CA VAL A 139 2.21 3.07 7.64
C VAL A 139 1.73 3.05 9.10
N PHE A 140 2.43 2.32 9.98
CA PHE A 140 2.02 2.12 11.37
C PHE A 140 2.90 2.86 12.39
N ASP A 141 3.82 3.72 11.96
CA ASP A 141 4.71 4.51 12.85
C ASP A 141 3.91 5.31 13.89
N SER A 142 2.74 5.82 13.49
CA SER A 142 1.84 6.57 14.36
C SER A 142 1.09 5.71 15.37
N ALA A 143 0.95 4.41 15.10
CA ALA A 143 0.20 3.47 15.94
C ALA A 143 1.09 2.71 16.92
N PHE A 144 2.33 2.39 16.52
CA PHE A 144 3.28 1.66 17.34
C PHE A 144 4.69 2.23 17.18
N ARG A 145 5.43 2.35 18.28
CA ARG A 145 6.86 2.70 18.24
C ARG A 145 7.72 1.44 18.37
N LEU A 146 8.26 0.94 17.27
CA LEU A 146 9.20 -0.19 17.25
C LEU A 146 10.59 0.25 16.80
N ASN A 147 11.60 -0.49 17.24
CA ASN A 147 12.95 -0.34 16.68
C ASN A 147 13.02 -0.85 15.21
N ALA A 148 14.07 -0.43 14.49
CA ALA A 148 14.23 -0.76 13.07
C ALA A 148 14.22 -2.28 12.79
N GLU A 149 14.79 -3.08 13.69
CA GLU A 149 14.80 -4.54 13.55
C GLU A 149 13.41 -5.16 13.75
N GLY A 150 12.63 -4.63 14.70
CA GLY A 150 11.24 -5.00 14.96
C GLY A 150 10.37 -4.72 13.74
N TRP A 151 10.50 -3.54 13.14
CA TRP A 151 9.82 -3.20 11.90
C TRP A 151 10.18 -4.12 10.74
N ARG A 152 11.46 -4.50 10.62
CA ARG A 152 11.93 -5.42 9.59
C ARG A 152 11.29 -6.80 9.74
N LYS A 153 11.29 -7.34 10.96
CA LYS A 153 10.70 -8.65 11.29
C LYS A 153 9.18 -8.65 11.14
N LEU A 154 8.52 -7.56 11.56
CA LEU A 154 7.08 -7.42 11.44
C LEU A 154 6.66 -7.33 9.97
N THR A 155 7.34 -6.50 9.18
CA THR A 155 7.11 -6.39 7.72
C THR A 155 7.29 -7.73 7.02
N LEU A 156 8.35 -8.48 7.37
CA LEU A 156 8.60 -9.82 6.80
C LEU A 156 7.43 -10.78 7.10
N ARG A 157 7.01 -10.86 8.37
CA ARG A 157 5.94 -11.77 8.78
C ARG A 157 4.61 -11.42 8.15
N TRP A 158 4.28 -10.13 8.08
CA TRP A 158 3.07 -9.65 7.40
C TRP A 158 3.14 -9.92 5.90
N GLY A 159 4.26 -9.64 5.25
CA GLY A 159 4.45 -9.93 3.82
C GLY A 159 4.23 -11.42 3.50
N ILE A 160 4.84 -12.31 4.29
CA ILE A 160 4.65 -13.76 4.16
C ILE A 160 3.19 -14.16 4.44
N PHE A 161 2.56 -13.59 5.47
CA PHE A 161 1.17 -13.88 5.81
C PHE A 161 0.19 -13.47 4.71
N PHE A 162 0.41 -12.32 4.08
CA PHE A 162 -0.37 -11.91 2.91
C PHE A 162 -0.19 -12.87 1.74
N LEU A 163 1.04 -13.27 1.41
CA LEU A 163 1.26 -14.29 0.37
C LEU A 163 0.59 -15.63 0.72
N PHE A 164 0.67 -16.04 1.99
CA PHE A 164 -0.01 -17.24 2.48
C PHE A 164 -1.52 -17.14 2.30
N LEU A 165 -2.15 -16.02 2.68
CA LEU A 165 -3.58 -15.78 2.47
C LEU A 165 -3.95 -15.78 0.98
N ALA A 166 -3.07 -15.29 0.11
CA ALA A 166 -3.29 -15.30 -1.33
C ALA A 166 -3.32 -16.74 -1.87
N VAL A 167 -2.32 -17.54 -1.53
CA VAL A 167 -2.25 -18.97 -1.91
C VAL A 167 -3.44 -19.74 -1.32
N LEU A 168 -3.76 -19.49 -0.05
CA LEU A 168 -4.88 -20.14 0.62
C LEU A 168 -6.22 -19.81 -0.05
N ASN A 169 -6.45 -18.54 -0.39
CA ASN A 169 -7.63 -18.15 -1.16
C ASN A 169 -7.66 -18.87 -2.52
N GLU A 170 -6.54 -18.88 -3.24
CA GLU A 170 -6.41 -19.52 -4.55
C GLU A 170 -6.75 -21.02 -4.52
N VAL A 171 -6.24 -21.74 -3.51
CA VAL A 171 -6.55 -23.15 -3.31
C VAL A 171 -8.03 -23.35 -3.02
N ILE A 172 -8.62 -22.50 -2.17
CA ILE A 172 -10.00 -22.68 -1.73
C ILE A 172 -11.01 -22.40 -2.84
N TRP A 173 -10.87 -21.28 -3.56
CA TRP A 173 -11.85 -20.96 -4.59
C TRP A 173 -11.75 -21.85 -5.83
N ARG A 174 -10.58 -22.46 -6.09
CA ARG A 174 -10.37 -23.43 -7.17
C ARG A 174 -10.82 -24.85 -6.81
N SER A 175 -10.68 -25.27 -5.55
CA SER A 175 -10.91 -26.65 -5.13
C SER A 175 -12.28 -26.88 -4.49
N PHE A 176 -12.96 -25.82 -4.02
CA PHE A 176 -14.22 -25.92 -3.28
C PHE A 176 -15.36 -25.11 -3.92
N SER A 177 -16.59 -25.38 -3.47
CA SER A 177 -17.79 -24.69 -3.94
C SER A 177 -17.81 -23.20 -3.54
N THR A 178 -18.63 -22.41 -4.24
CA THR A 178 -18.80 -20.97 -3.94
C THR A 178 -19.27 -20.75 -2.51
N ASP A 179 -20.20 -21.57 -2.01
CA ASP A 179 -20.74 -21.44 -0.66
C ASP A 179 -19.67 -21.69 0.41
N PHE A 180 -18.82 -22.69 0.20
CA PHE A 180 -17.67 -22.93 1.07
C PHE A 180 -16.68 -21.77 1.03
N TRP A 181 -16.39 -21.22 -0.15
CA TRP A 181 -15.51 -20.06 -0.28
C TRP A 181 -16.06 -18.82 0.44
N VAL A 182 -17.36 -18.53 0.34
CA VAL A 182 -17.99 -17.41 1.06
C VAL A 182 -17.89 -17.64 2.57
N ALA A 183 -18.23 -18.84 3.04
CA ALA A 183 -18.13 -19.19 4.45
C ALA A 183 -16.68 -19.08 4.96
N PHE A 184 -15.70 -19.60 4.22
CA PHE A 184 -14.28 -19.49 4.56
C PHE A 184 -13.81 -18.03 4.55
N LYS A 185 -14.27 -17.22 3.60
CA LYS A 185 -13.94 -15.80 3.55
C LYS A 185 -14.41 -15.08 4.80
N VAL A 186 -15.65 -15.30 5.23
CA VAL A 186 -16.22 -14.61 6.39
C VAL A 186 -15.69 -15.18 7.71
N TRP A 187 -15.71 -16.50 7.85
CA TRP A 187 -15.45 -17.21 9.11
C TRP A 187 -14.04 -17.80 9.23
N GLY A 188 -13.33 -18.01 8.13
CA GLY A 188 -11.96 -18.51 8.14
C GLY A 188 -10.93 -17.38 8.22
N THR A 189 -11.06 -16.37 7.37
CA THR A 189 -10.03 -15.31 7.30
C THR A 189 -9.99 -14.42 8.55
N MET A 190 -11.14 -14.13 9.17
CA MET A 190 -11.20 -13.30 10.37
C MET A 190 -10.48 -13.95 11.57
N PRO A 191 -10.81 -15.19 12.02
CA PRO A 191 -10.06 -15.87 13.07
C PRO A 191 -8.60 -16.07 12.73
N LEU A 192 -8.28 -16.43 11.48
CA LEU A 192 -6.90 -16.62 11.05
C LEU A 192 -6.08 -15.32 11.20
N THR A 193 -6.66 -14.19 10.81
CA THR A 193 -6.03 -12.87 10.96
C THR A 193 -5.89 -12.48 12.43
N LEU A 194 -6.89 -12.78 13.26
CA LEU A 194 -6.83 -12.53 14.70
C LEU A 194 -5.72 -13.36 15.36
N ILE A 195 -5.68 -14.67 15.11
CA ILE A 195 -4.63 -15.57 15.62
C ILE A 195 -3.25 -15.07 15.18
N PHE A 196 -3.11 -14.71 13.90
CA PHE A 196 -1.86 -14.16 13.38
C PHE A 196 -1.47 -12.85 14.09
N THR A 197 -2.43 -11.95 14.29
CA THR A 197 -2.21 -10.66 14.97
C THR A 197 -1.78 -10.87 16.42
N PHE A 198 -2.47 -11.74 17.16
CA PHE A 198 -2.07 -12.10 18.53
C PHE A 198 -0.70 -12.76 18.57
N ALA A 199 -0.36 -13.60 17.58
CA ALA A 199 0.97 -14.19 17.47
C ALA A 199 2.08 -13.15 17.17
N GLN A 200 1.72 -11.96 16.66
CA GLN A 200 2.66 -10.85 16.48
C GLN A 200 2.83 -10.00 17.74
N MET A 201 1.89 -10.02 18.69
CA MET A 201 1.97 -9.22 19.92
C MET A 201 3.27 -9.41 20.71
N PRO A 202 3.78 -10.64 20.94
CA PRO A 202 5.06 -10.83 21.63
C PRO A 202 6.24 -10.21 20.89
N LEU A 203 6.22 -10.21 19.55
CA LEU A 203 7.24 -9.55 18.74
C LEU A 203 7.15 -8.04 18.90
N VAL A 204 5.94 -7.48 18.82
CA VAL A 204 5.69 -6.05 19.01
C VAL A 204 6.16 -5.61 20.40
N MET A 205 5.80 -6.31 21.46
CA MET A 205 6.21 -5.98 22.84
C MET A 205 7.72 -6.10 23.04
N LYS A 206 8.37 -7.10 22.43
CA LYS A 206 9.82 -7.28 22.53
C LYS A 206 10.61 -6.15 21.87
N TYR A 207 10.05 -5.56 20.81
CA TYR A 207 10.71 -4.55 19.99
C TYR A 207 10.09 -3.15 20.12
N SER A 208 9.07 -3.00 20.97
CA SER A 208 8.46 -1.71 21.27
C SER A 208 9.41 -0.84 22.08
N LEU A 209 9.51 0.43 21.70
CA LEU A 209 10.29 1.43 22.42
C LEU A 209 9.57 1.95 23.68
N ASP A 210 8.29 1.61 23.84
CA ASP A 210 7.41 2.07 24.93
C ASP A 210 7.28 1.07 26.10
N HIS A 211 8.36 0.38 26.49
CA HIS A 211 8.39 -0.28 27.81
C HIS A 211 8.94 0.67 28.88
N PRO A 212 8.17 0.96 29.95
CA PRO A 212 8.54 1.86 31.03
C PRO A 212 9.57 1.20 31.94
N ALA A 213 10.85 1.26 31.57
CA ALA A 213 11.97 1.11 32.51
C ALA A 213 12.51 2.48 32.97
N ALA A 214 11.75 3.56 32.73
CA ALA A 214 12.11 4.94 33.11
C ALA A 214 11.21 5.54 34.20
N GLU A 215 10.37 4.75 34.88
CA GLU A 215 9.46 5.24 35.93
C GLU A 215 9.66 4.57 37.30
N LYS A 216 10.80 3.90 37.54
CA LYS A 216 11.16 3.34 38.86
C LYS A 216 12.52 3.81 39.42
N ALA A 217 13.07 4.92 38.92
CA ALA A 217 14.31 5.50 39.45
C ALA A 217 14.17 6.99 39.87
N GLY A 218 12.96 7.55 39.86
CA GLY A 218 12.72 8.98 40.15
C GLY A 218 11.97 9.30 41.44
N ASN A 219 11.46 8.30 42.17
CA ASN A 219 10.57 8.54 43.32
C ASN A 219 11.00 7.81 44.61
N ASN A 220 12.29 7.85 44.94
CA ASN A 220 12.78 7.43 46.25
C ASN A 220 13.90 8.35 46.75
N GLY A 221 13.64 9.66 46.72
CA GLY A 221 14.59 10.65 47.21
C GLY A 221 14.11 12.08 47.05
N LYS A 222 13.09 12.46 47.82
CA LYS A 222 12.99 13.73 48.56
C LYS A 222 11.67 13.81 49.31
#